data_AF-A0A2I4EY51-F1
#
_entry.id   AF-A0A2I4EY51-F1
#
_cell.length_a   1.000
_cell.length_b   1.000
_cell.length_c   1.000
_cell.angle_alpha   90.00
_cell.angle_beta   90.00
_cell.angle_gamma   90.00
#
_symmetry.space_group_name_H-M   'P 1'
#
loop_
_entity.id
_entity.type
_entity.pdbx_description
1 polymer ?
#
loop_
_entity_poly.entity_id
_entity_poly.type
_entity_poly.pdbx_seq_one_letter_code
_entity_poly.pdbx_strand_id
1 'polypeptide(L)'
;MENLISLVNKIQRACTALGDYGEASALPTLWDSLPAIAVVGGQSSGKSSVLESIVGKDFLPRGSGIVTRRPLVLQLHKSEEGSREYAEFLHLPRKRFTDFAAVRKEIQDETDRETGRSKQISSVPIHLSIYSPNVVNLTLIDLPGLTKVAVEGQPESIVHDIENMVRSYIEKPNCIILAISPANQDLATSDAIKISREVDPTGERTLGVLTKIDLMDKGTDAVDMLEGKSYRLKFPWVGVVNRSQADINKNVDMIAARRREREYFSSTPEYKHLAHRMGSEHLAKMLSKHLETVIKSRIPGIQSLINKTVAELETELSRLGKPIAADAGGKLYMVMEICRAFDQIYKEHLDGVRPGGDKIYNVFDNQLPAALKRLQFDKQLAMENIRKIITEADGYQPHLIAPEQGYRRLIESTIITIRGPAEAAVDAVHALLKDLIHKAVSETLELKQYPGLRVEVGNAAIESLDRMREESKKATLQLVDMECSYLTVDFFRKLPQDVEKGGNPTHSIFDRYNDSYLRRIGTTVLSYVNLVCASLRNSIPKSIVYCQVREAKRSLLDHFFTDLGKMEPKRLSSLLNEDPAVMERRTALAKRLELYRAAQAEIDAVAWSK
;
A
#
# COMPACT_ATOMS: atom_id res chain seq x y z
N MET A 1 16.62 14.59 -30.40
CA MET A 1 17.79 14.30 -29.53
C MET A 1 17.96 15.32 -28.40
N GLU A 2 17.68 16.62 -28.60
CA GLU A 2 17.57 17.63 -27.51
C GLU A 2 16.55 17.24 -26.39
N ASN A 3 15.68 16.27 -26.66
CA ASN A 3 14.63 15.77 -25.76
C ASN A 3 15.15 15.06 -24.50
N LEU A 4 16.37 14.50 -24.50
CA LEU A 4 16.86 13.68 -23.38
C LEU A 4 17.15 14.47 -22.11
N ILE A 5 17.72 15.66 -22.25
CA ILE A 5 18.00 16.54 -21.11
C ILE A 5 16.68 17.13 -20.59
N SER A 6 15.74 17.44 -21.49
CA SER A 6 14.38 17.87 -21.12
C SER A 6 13.64 16.77 -20.32
N LEU A 7 13.76 15.51 -20.74
CA LEU A 7 13.21 14.35 -20.02
C LEU A 7 13.76 14.26 -18.59
N VAL A 8 15.09 14.29 -18.43
CA VAL A 8 15.72 14.25 -17.09
C VAL A 8 15.25 15.41 -16.23
N ASN A 9 15.13 16.61 -16.80
CA ASN A 9 14.65 17.79 -16.06
C ASN A 9 13.19 17.68 -15.62
N LYS A 10 12.31 17.09 -16.44
CA LYS A 10 10.92 16.81 -16.06
C LYS A 10 10.84 15.82 -14.91
N ILE A 11 11.57 14.70 -15.00
CA ILE A 11 11.60 13.66 -13.96
C ILE A 11 12.15 14.27 -12.66
N GLN A 12 13.24 15.03 -12.75
CA GLN A 12 13.79 15.79 -11.63
C GLN A 12 12.71 16.66 -10.97
N ARG A 13 12.06 17.56 -11.72
CA ARG A 13 11.03 18.46 -11.15
C ARG A 13 9.90 17.70 -10.46
N ALA A 14 9.46 16.58 -11.05
CA ALA A 14 8.43 15.74 -10.46
C ALA A 14 8.89 15.15 -9.12
N CYS A 15 10.10 14.60 -9.05
CA CYS A 15 10.68 14.06 -7.81
C CYS A 15 10.78 15.14 -6.72
N THR A 16 11.25 16.34 -7.06
CA THR A 16 11.35 17.46 -6.10
C THR A 16 9.97 17.86 -5.56
N ALA A 17 8.95 17.91 -6.40
CA ALA A 17 7.59 18.30 -5.99
C ALA A 17 6.96 17.29 -5.00
N LEU A 18 7.38 16.02 -5.01
CA LEU A 18 6.93 15.00 -4.08
C LEU A 18 7.75 14.93 -2.78
N GLY A 19 8.76 15.78 -2.60
CA GLY A 19 9.66 15.70 -1.45
C GLY A 19 10.71 14.59 -1.56
N ASP A 20 10.85 13.98 -2.73
CA ASP A 20 11.81 12.89 -3.01
C ASP A 20 13.20 13.47 -3.32
N TYR A 21 13.69 14.39 -2.47
CA TYR A 21 15.00 15.04 -2.59
C TYR A 21 16.10 14.37 -1.76
N GLY A 22 15.94 13.08 -1.45
CA GLY A 22 16.97 12.26 -0.80
C GLY A 22 17.05 12.40 0.72
N GLU A 23 16.09 13.07 1.38
CA GLU A 23 16.00 13.07 2.84
C GLU A 23 15.05 11.96 3.34
N ALA A 24 15.58 11.14 4.24
CA ALA A 24 14.87 10.16 5.09
C ALA A 24 14.26 8.90 4.45
N SER A 25 14.80 8.37 3.35
CA SER A 25 14.46 7.02 2.86
C SER A 25 15.72 6.18 2.64
N ALA A 26 15.76 4.97 3.19
CA ALA A 26 16.87 4.01 3.11
C ALA A 26 17.13 3.43 1.69
N LEU A 27 16.41 3.92 0.67
CA LEU A 27 16.50 3.46 -0.71
C LEU A 27 16.89 4.63 -1.63
N PRO A 28 17.75 4.39 -2.66
CA PRO A 28 18.09 5.41 -3.64
C PRO A 28 16.83 5.96 -4.29
N THR A 29 16.66 7.28 -4.23
CA THR A 29 15.50 7.94 -4.84
C THR A 29 15.67 7.98 -6.35
N LEU A 30 14.57 8.15 -7.09
CA LEU A 30 14.67 8.32 -8.54
C LEU A 30 15.53 9.54 -8.88
N TRP A 31 15.49 10.58 -8.04
CA TRP A 31 16.35 11.76 -8.13
C TRP A 31 17.85 11.43 -8.09
N ASP A 32 18.29 10.55 -7.19
CA ASP A 32 19.71 10.16 -7.04
C ASP A 32 20.27 9.40 -8.25
N SER A 33 19.38 8.78 -9.01
CA SER A 33 19.74 8.02 -10.21
C SER A 33 19.88 8.89 -11.46
N LEU A 34 19.48 10.17 -11.40
CA LEU A 34 19.49 11.08 -12.53
C LEU A 34 20.88 11.76 -12.68
N PRO A 35 21.47 11.78 -13.89
CA PRO A 35 22.73 12.46 -14.11
C PRO A 35 22.63 13.97 -13.88
N ALA A 36 23.61 14.53 -13.17
CA ALA A 36 23.72 15.96 -12.91
C ALA A 36 25.18 16.42 -12.93
N ILE A 37 25.42 17.72 -13.10
CA ILE A 37 26.75 18.31 -13.03
C ILE A 37 26.84 19.14 -11.75
N ALA A 38 27.69 18.74 -10.81
CA ALA A 38 27.96 19.50 -9.59
C ALA A 38 29.19 20.39 -9.78
N VAL A 39 29.04 21.67 -9.46
CA VAL A 39 30.12 22.67 -9.54
C VAL A 39 30.83 22.76 -8.21
N VAL A 40 32.11 22.40 -8.19
CA VAL A 40 32.94 22.36 -6.97
C VAL A 40 34.13 23.29 -7.13
N GLY A 41 34.45 24.02 -6.07
CA GLY A 41 35.54 24.97 -6.08
C GLY A 41 35.66 25.72 -4.76
N GLY A 42 36.88 26.14 -4.43
CA GLY A 42 37.13 26.98 -3.27
C GLY A 42 36.36 28.30 -3.31
N GLN A 43 36.28 28.98 -2.18
CA GLN A 43 35.77 30.35 -2.13
C GLN A 43 36.56 31.24 -3.10
N SER A 44 35.87 32.10 -3.85
CA SER A 44 36.50 33.02 -4.82
C SER A 44 37.27 32.37 -5.98
N SER A 45 37.07 31.07 -6.25
CA SER A 45 37.62 30.37 -7.43
C SER A 45 36.94 30.76 -8.75
N GLY A 46 35.87 31.56 -8.70
CA GLY A 46 35.14 32.01 -9.88
C GLY A 46 33.96 31.12 -10.30
N LYS A 47 33.45 30.24 -9.42
CA LYS A 47 32.28 29.37 -9.69
C LYS A 47 31.09 30.14 -10.26
N SER A 48 30.60 31.14 -9.53
CA SER A 48 29.44 31.94 -9.95
C SER A 48 29.71 32.67 -11.27
N SER A 49 30.94 33.16 -11.48
CA SER A 49 31.33 33.80 -12.75
C SER A 49 31.31 32.81 -13.92
N VAL A 50 31.76 31.57 -13.74
CA VAL A 50 31.69 30.53 -14.78
C VAL A 50 30.25 30.20 -15.11
N LEU A 51 29.38 30.05 -14.10
CA LEU A 51 27.95 29.79 -14.31
C LEU A 51 27.26 30.93 -15.07
N GLU A 52 27.51 32.18 -14.67
CA GLU A 52 26.97 33.36 -15.36
C GLU A 52 27.50 33.48 -16.79
N SER A 53 28.79 33.16 -17.02
CA SER A 53 29.38 33.14 -18.36
C SER A 53 28.78 32.04 -19.25
N ILE A 54 28.43 30.88 -18.70
CA ILE A 54 27.71 29.80 -19.40
C ILE A 54 26.28 30.25 -19.78
N VAL A 55 25.57 30.88 -18.84
CA VAL A 55 24.19 31.37 -19.07
C VAL A 55 24.15 32.60 -19.98
N GLY A 56 25.15 33.46 -19.92
CA GLY A 56 25.16 34.73 -20.64
C GLY A 56 24.52 35.89 -19.87
N LYS A 57 24.23 35.73 -18.57
CA LYS A 57 23.49 36.72 -17.75
C LYS A 57 24.03 36.82 -16.34
N ASP A 58 23.80 37.98 -15.74
CA ASP A 58 24.07 38.28 -14.33
C ASP A 58 22.85 37.96 -13.48
N PHE A 59 22.90 36.87 -12.71
CA PHE A 59 21.75 36.42 -11.89
C PHE A 59 22.15 35.80 -10.56
N LEU A 60 23.43 35.50 -10.35
CA LEU A 60 23.89 34.97 -9.07
C LEU A 60 24.23 36.13 -8.12
N PRO A 61 23.99 35.98 -6.80
CA PRO A 61 24.41 36.96 -5.82
C PRO A 61 25.95 37.10 -5.84
N ARG A 62 26.44 38.28 -5.46
CA ARG A 62 27.88 38.59 -5.32
C ARG A 62 28.10 39.30 -4.00
N GLY A 63 29.16 38.93 -3.28
CA GLY A 63 29.51 39.55 -2.00
C GLY A 63 30.79 38.99 -1.40
N SER A 64 31.24 39.60 -0.31
CA SER A 64 32.34 39.10 0.52
C SER A 64 31.83 38.00 1.46
N GLY A 65 32.54 36.88 1.58
CA GLY A 65 32.12 35.74 2.42
C GLY A 65 31.51 34.59 1.61
N ILE A 66 30.75 33.72 2.28
CA ILE A 66 30.05 32.60 1.64
C ILE A 66 28.81 33.13 0.94
N VAL A 67 28.90 33.26 -0.38
CA VAL A 67 27.84 33.83 -1.21
C VAL A 67 26.73 32.81 -1.47
N THR A 68 27.10 31.60 -1.91
CA THR A 68 26.17 30.48 -2.08
C THR A 68 26.05 29.72 -0.75
N ARG A 69 24.94 29.93 -0.01
CA ARG A 69 24.67 29.26 1.29
C ARG A 69 23.72 28.06 1.18
N ARG A 70 23.08 27.90 0.03
CA ARG A 70 22.20 26.77 -0.32
C ARG A 70 22.60 26.25 -1.70
N PRO A 71 22.54 24.94 -1.96
CA PRO A 71 22.72 24.41 -3.31
C PRO A 71 21.72 25.06 -4.28
N LEU A 72 22.17 25.46 -5.47
CA LEU A 72 21.28 25.98 -6.52
C LEU A 72 21.25 24.99 -7.69
N VAL A 73 20.10 24.34 -7.88
CA VAL A 73 19.84 23.48 -9.04
C VAL A 73 19.37 24.36 -10.18
N LEU A 74 20.27 24.64 -11.11
CA LEU A 74 20.07 25.48 -12.27
C LEU A 74 19.78 24.62 -13.51
N GLN A 75 18.56 24.74 -14.03
CA GLN A 75 18.12 24.08 -15.27
C GLN A 75 18.08 25.11 -16.42
N LEU A 76 18.91 24.90 -17.44
CA LEU A 76 18.94 25.70 -18.65
C LEU A 76 18.12 25.02 -19.73
N HIS A 77 17.21 25.78 -20.34
CA HIS A 77 16.33 25.34 -21.42
C HIS A 77 16.55 26.22 -22.65
N LYS A 78 17.06 25.59 -23.71
CA LYS A 78 17.18 26.22 -25.02
C LYS A 78 15.77 26.48 -25.57
N SER A 79 15.46 27.75 -25.81
CA SER A 79 14.17 28.20 -26.36
C SER A 79 14.31 28.52 -27.85
N GLU A 80 13.19 28.67 -28.56
CA GLU A 80 13.20 29.02 -29.98
C GLU A 80 13.87 30.38 -30.23
N GLU A 81 14.55 30.51 -31.37
CA GLU A 81 15.20 31.77 -31.75
C GLU A 81 14.18 32.92 -31.81
N GLY A 82 14.48 34.04 -31.15
CA GLY A 82 13.59 35.20 -31.05
C GLY A 82 12.60 35.17 -29.89
N SER A 83 12.53 34.09 -29.12
CA SER A 83 11.72 34.04 -27.88
C SER A 83 12.29 34.95 -26.79
N ARG A 84 11.40 35.53 -25.96
CA ARG A 84 11.81 36.34 -24.80
C ARG A 84 12.39 35.44 -23.72
N GLU A 85 13.55 35.81 -23.20
CA GLU A 85 14.22 35.11 -22.11
C GLU A 85 13.47 35.31 -20.79
N TYR A 86 13.31 34.24 -20.01
CA TYR A 86 12.70 34.30 -18.69
C TYR A 86 13.22 33.21 -17.77
N ALA A 87 13.02 33.42 -16.47
CA ALA A 87 13.33 32.46 -15.42
C ALA A 87 12.07 32.13 -14.58
N GLU A 88 12.00 30.90 -14.07
CA GLU A 88 10.95 30.41 -13.18
C GLU A 88 11.58 29.66 -12.00
N PHE A 89 11.06 29.92 -10.80
CA PHE A 89 11.45 29.20 -9.59
C PHE A 89 10.41 28.14 -9.24
N LEU A 90 10.86 27.01 -8.70
CA LEU A 90 9.95 25.93 -8.29
C LEU A 90 9.02 26.36 -7.14
N HIS A 91 9.53 27.16 -6.19
CA HIS A 91 8.75 27.65 -5.05
C HIS A 91 7.79 28.79 -5.40
N LEU A 92 7.90 29.37 -6.60
CA LEU A 92 6.98 30.39 -7.13
C LEU A 92 6.38 29.93 -8.46
N PRO A 93 5.59 28.84 -8.46
CA PRO A 93 5.00 28.31 -9.69
C PRO A 93 4.12 29.39 -10.34
N ARG A 94 4.22 29.52 -11.67
CA ARG A 94 3.48 30.48 -12.53
C ARG A 94 3.97 31.93 -12.49
N LYS A 95 5.05 32.26 -11.77
CA LYS A 95 5.68 33.59 -11.84
C LYS A 95 6.91 33.55 -12.75
N ARG A 96 6.87 34.33 -13.85
CA ARG A 96 7.98 34.48 -14.79
C ARG A 96 8.78 35.73 -14.49
N PHE A 97 10.10 35.57 -14.34
CA PHE A 97 11.04 36.65 -14.14
C PHE A 97 11.73 36.96 -15.47
N THR A 98 11.51 38.15 -16.01
CA THR A 98 12.21 38.64 -17.23
C THR A 98 13.41 39.51 -16.88
N ASP A 99 13.47 40.04 -15.66
CA ASP A 99 14.61 40.79 -15.13
C ASP A 99 15.49 39.87 -14.27
N PHE A 100 16.73 39.64 -14.70
CA PHE A 100 17.69 38.79 -13.99
C PHE A 100 18.25 39.45 -12.73
N ALA A 101 18.14 40.78 -12.58
CA ALA A 101 18.42 41.42 -11.29
C ALA A 101 17.38 41.02 -10.24
N ALA A 102 16.11 40.88 -10.64
CA ALA A 102 15.07 40.35 -9.77
C ALA A 102 15.27 38.85 -9.45
N VAL A 103 15.79 38.06 -10.39
CA VAL A 103 16.19 36.65 -10.13
C VAL A 103 17.28 36.58 -9.06
N ARG A 104 18.31 37.42 -9.17
CA ARG A 104 19.38 37.52 -8.17
C ARG A 104 18.82 37.86 -6.79
N LYS A 105 17.93 38.85 -6.73
CA LYS A 105 17.30 39.27 -5.47
C LYS A 105 16.46 38.14 -4.88
N GLU A 106 15.68 37.43 -5.69
CA GLU A 106 14.87 36.30 -5.24
C GLU A 106 15.73 35.15 -4.69
N ILE A 107 16.86 34.83 -5.32
CA ILE A 107 17.81 33.83 -4.78
C ILE A 107 18.28 34.23 -3.37
N GLN A 108 18.61 35.52 -3.20
CA GLN A 108 19.05 36.06 -1.91
C GLN A 108 17.92 36.00 -0.87
N ASP A 109 16.73 36.48 -1.23
CA ASP A 109 15.56 36.53 -0.35
C ASP A 109 15.11 35.11 0.07
N GLU A 110 15.11 34.14 -0.85
CA GLU A 110 14.76 32.73 -0.58
C GLU A 110 15.84 32.01 0.24
N THR A 111 17.10 32.39 0.06
CA THR A 111 18.19 31.90 0.92
C THR A 111 18.00 32.42 2.36
N ASP A 112 17.78 33.73 2.52
CA ASP A 112 17.62 34.38 3.82
C ASP A 112 16.34 33.94 4.56
N ARG A 113 15.30 33.52 3.82
CA ARG A 113 14.07 32.95 4.38
C ARG A 113 14.32 31.63 5.11
N GLU A 114 15.16 30.77 4.54
CA GLU A 114 15.44 29.43 5.06
C GLU A 114 16.55 29.42 6.12
N THR A 115 17.67 30.10 5.84
CA THR A 115 18.85 30.09 6.73
C THR A 115 18.81 31.17 7.81
N GLY A 116 17.78 32.02 7.79
CA GLY A 116 17.76 33.29 8.50
C GLY A 116 18.83 34.27 7.98
N ARG A 117 18.95 35.42 8.67
CA ARG A 117 20.05 36.39 8.43
C ARG A 117 21.37 35.95 9.08
N SER A 118 21.36 34.85 9.82
CA SER A 118 22.56 34.15 10.28
C SER A 118 23.34 33.62 9.07
N LYS A 119 24.67 33.64 9.12
CA LYS A 119 25.55 33.15 8.05
C LYS A 119 25.58 31.59 7.96
N GLN A 120 24.48 30.94 8.30
CA GLN A 120 24.31 29.48 8.27
C GLN A 120 24.05 28.99 6.84
N ILE A 121 24.26 27.70 6.62
CA ILE A 121 23.99 27.02 5.34
C ILE A 121 22.80 26.06 5.50
N SER A 122 22.16 25.69 4.40
CA SER A 122 21.11 24.67 4.38
C SER A 122 21.32 23.71 3.21
N SER A 123 21.08 22.42 3.44
CA SER A 123 21.13 21.36 2.43
C SER A 123 19.97 21.43 1.43
N VAL A 124 18.90 22.17 1.75
CA VAL A 124 17.70 22.26 0.92
C VAL A 124 17.98 23.11 -0.33
N PRO A 125 17.94 22.53 -1.54
CA PRO A 125 18.30 23.24 -2.76
C PRO A 125 17.25 24.28 -3.19
N ILE A 126 17.70 25.31 -3.90
CA ILE A 126 16.84 26.23 -4.66
C ILE A 126 16.78 25.74 -6.11
N HIS A 127 15.58 25.61 -6.68
CA HIS A 127 15.39 25.16 -8.06
C HIS A 127 15.04 26.34 -8.96
N LEU A 128 15.92 26.62 -9.93
CA LEU A 128 15.80 27.72 -10.88
C LEU A 128 15.86 27.18 -12.31
N SER A 129 14.86 27.54 -13.11
CA SER A 129 14.81 27.20 -14.53
C SER A 129 14.94 28.46 -15.39
N ILE A 130 15.90 28.50 -16.31
CA ILE A 130 16.13 29.61 -17.22
C ILE A 130 15.84 29.16 -18.65
N TYR A 131 14.99 29.91 -19.34
CA TYR A 131 14.60 29.70 -20.73
C TYR A 131 15.23 30.79 -21.59
N SER A 132 16.13 30.41 -22.50
CA SER A 132 16.83 31.36 -23.39
C SER A 132 17.22 30.70 -24.71
N PRO A 133 17.23 31.42 -25.85
CA PRO A 133 17.76 30.90 -27.12
C PRO A 133 19.29 30.81 -27.13
N ASN A 134 19.97 31.51 -26.21
CA ASN A 134 21.43 31.65 -26.17
C ASN A 134 22.13 30.60 -25.30
N VAL A 135 21.38 29.66 -24.73
CA VAL A 135 21.88 28.60 -23.84
C VAL A 135 21.69 27.22 -24.46
N VAL A 136 22.42 26.25 -23.94
CA VAL A 136 22.21 24.82 -24.23
C VAL A 136 21.31 24.20 -23.15
N ASN A 137 20.64 23.09 -23.49
CA ASN A 137 19.97 22.29 -22.47
C ASN A 137 21.03 21.71 -21.53
N LEU A 138 21.00 22.09 -20.25
CA LEU A 138 22.01 21.72 -19.28
C LEU A 138 21.46 21.86 -17.86
N THR A 139 21.86 20.96 -16.96
CA THR A 139 21.51 21.06 -15.53
C THR A 139 22.78 21.09 -14.70
N LEU A 140 22.94 22.16 -13.94
CA LEU A 140 24.10 22.48 -13.12
C LEU A 140 23.66 22.64 -11.68
N ILE A 141 24.44 22.12 -10.74
CA ILE A 141 24.24 22.30 -9.30
C ILE A 141 25.37 23.17 -8.78
N ASP A 142 25.08 24.43 -8.46
CA ASP A 142 26.03 25.31 -7.78
C ASP A 142 26.07 24.93 -6.30
N LEU A 143 27.25 24.59 -5.79
CA LEU A 143 27.46 24.22 -4.41
C LEU A 143 28.20 25.33 -3.66
N PRO A 144 27.99 25.46 -2.33
CA PRO A 144 28.77 26.36 -1.50
C PRO A 144 30.28 26.18 -1.73
N GLY A 145 31.01 27.30 -1.73
CA GLY A 145 32.46 27.25 -1.92
C GLY A 145 33.17 26.65 -0.71
N LEU A 146 34.14 25.76 -0.95
CA LEU A 146 34.97 25.21 0.11
C LEU A 146 35.72 26.35 0.81
N THR A 147 35.64 26.40 2.15
CA THR A 147 36.31 27.38 3.00
C THR A 147 37.27 26.67 3.93
N LYS A 148 38.38 27.33 4.32
CA LYS A 148 39.40 26.76 5.21
C LYS A 148 39.27 27.25 6.66
N VAL A 149 38.57 28.35 6.87
CA VAL A 149 38.45 29.03 8.17
C VAL A 149 37.03 29.57 8.31
N ALA A 150 36.43 29.40 9.49
CA ALA A 150 35.16 30.02 9.83
C ALA A 150 35.35 31.52 10.05
N VAL A 151 34.53 32.35 9.41
CA VAL A 151 34.52 33.81 9.66
C VAL A 151 33.63 34.16 10.84
N GLU A 152 33.83 35.35 11.44
CA GLU A 152 33.02 35.82 12.57
C GLU A 152 31.49 35.71 12.31
N GLY A 153 30.81 35.02 13.22
CA GLY A 153 29.37 34.73 13.16
C GLY A 153 28.98 33.41 12.48
N GLN A 154 29.95 32.57 12.08
CA GLN A 154 29.73 31.19 11.61
C GLN A 154 30.09 30.17 12.69
N PRO A 155 29.41 29.01 12.73
CA PRO A 155 29.80 27.92 13.63
C PRO A 155 31.16 27.34 13.22
N GLU A 156 31.94 26.83 14.19
CA GLU A 156 33.23 26.18 13.90
C GLU A 156 33.08 24.94 13.00
N SER A 157 31.90 24.30 13.01
CA SER A 157 31.57 23.15 12.15
C SER A 157 31.38 23.51 10.67
N ILE A 158 31.26 24.79 10.30
CA ILE A 158 30.82 25.20 8.96
C ILE A 158 31.68 24.64 7.83
N VAL A 159 32.99 24.50 8.07
CA VAL A 159 33.94 23.93 7.10
C VAL A 159 33.56 22.49 6.80
N HIS A 160 33.32 21.70 7.86
CA HIS A 160 32.93 20.31 7.75
C HIS A 160 31.51 20.15 7.17
N ASP A 161 30.58 21.03 7.56
CA ASP A 161 29.20 21.01 7.07
C ASP A 161 29.15 21.28 5.56
N ILE A 162 29.95 22.24 5.05
CA ILE A 162 30.08 22.51 3.62
C ILE A 162 30.71 21.32 2.90
N GLU A 163 31.78 20.75 3.47
CA GLU A 163 32.44 19.60 2.87
C GLU A 163 31.50 18.39 2.76
N ASN A 164 30.78 18.07 3.84
CA ASN A 164 29.78 16.99 3.87
C ASN A 164 28.64 17.26 2.87
N MET A 165 28.18 18.51 2.77
CA MET A 165 27.19 18.90 1.78
C MET A 165 27.72 18.70 0.36
N VAL A 166 28.96 19.10 0.06
CA VAL A 166 29.53 18.88 -1.27
C VAL A 166 29.67 17.38 -1.56
N ARG A 167 30.19 16.60 -0.60
CA ARG A 167 30.36 15.14 -0.70
C ARG A 167 29.03 14.44 -1.01
N SER A 168 27.94 14.83 -0.35
CA SER A 168 26.63 14.20 -0.57
C SER A 168 26.15 14.30 -2.03
N TYR A 169 26.57 15.32 -2.78
CA TYR A 169 26.30 15.43 -4.22
C TYR A 169 27.33 14.69 -5.08
N ILE A 170 28.64 14.84 -4.79
CA ILE A 170 29.70 14.31 -5.67
C ILE A 170 30.04 12.83 -5.45
N GLU A 171 29.68 12.22 -4.32
CA GLU A 171 29.82 10.78 -4.09
C GLU A 171 28.90 9.96 -4.99
N LYS A 172 27.80 10.58 -5.48
CA LYS A 172 26.86 9.92 -6.38
C LYS A 172 27.57 9.54 -7.69
N PRO A 173 27.53 8.25 -8.13
CA PRO A 173 28.27 7.78 -9.29
C PRO A 173 27.78 8.38 -10.61
N ASN A 174 26.55 8.92 -10.64
CA ASN A 174 25.96 9.58 -11.80
C ASN A 174 26.21 11.10 -11.83
N CYS A 175 26.94 11.64 -10.84
CA CYS A 175 27.29 13.04 -10.80
C CYS A 175 28.60 13.31 -11.56
N ILE A 176 28.54 14.20 -12.55
CA ILE A 176 29.69 14.78 -13.21
C ILE A 176 30.23 15.90 -12.31
N ILE A 177 31.52 15.92 -12.04
CA ILE A 177 32.16 16.91 -11.17
C ILE A 177 32.81 17.97 -12.05
N LEU A 178 32.39 19.22 -11.91
CA LEU A 178 33.03 20.38 -12.52
C LEU A 178 33.96 21.04 -11.51
N ALA A 179 35.24 20.69 -11.55
CA ALA A 179 36.25 21.17 -10.60
C ALA A 179 36.87 22.50 -11.08
N ILE A 180 36.44 23.59 -10.45
CA ILE A 180 36.87 24.95 -10.79
C ILE A 180 38.04 25.38 -9.91
N SER A 181 39.20 25.62 -10.55
CA SER A 181 40.43 26.10 -9.90
C SER A 181 40.93 27.39 -10.54
N PRO A 182 41.41 28.37 -9.75
CA PRO A 182 42.04 29.56 -10.32
C PRO A 182 43.47 29.25 -10.79
N ALA A 183 43.86 29.80 -11.95
CA ALA A 183 45.17 29.55 -12.56
C ALA A 183 46.32 30.32 -11.90
N ASN A 184 46.02 31.36 -11.14
CA ASN A 184 47.00 32.15 -10.39
C ASN A 184 47.40 31.53 -9.04
N GLN A 185 46.98 30.30 -8.76
CA GLN A 185 47.33 29.54 -7.56
C GLN A 185 47.83 28.16 -7.98
N ASP A 186 48.71 27.57 -7.17
CA ASP A 186 49.19 26.21 -7.42
C ASP A 186 48.04 25.20 -7.29
N LEU A 187 47.88 24.37 -8.32
CA LEU A 187 46.86 23.34 -8.40
C LEU A 187 46.97 22.31 -7.27
N ALA A 188 48.19 22.05 -6.77
CA ALA A 188 48.41 21.15 -5.66
C ALA A 188 47.65 21.58 -4.39
N THR A 189 47.29 22.86 -4.29
CA THR A 189 46.54 23.43 -3.16
C THR A 189 45.03 23.54 -3.41
N SER A 190 44.55 23.08 -4.58
CA SER A 190 43.14 23.18 -4.97
C SER A 190 42.26 22.21 -4.20
N ASP A 191 41.38 22.76 -3.36
CA ASP A 191 40.38 21.98 -2.61
C ASP A 191 39.41 21.25 -3.56
N ALA A 192 39.15 21.82 -4.75
CA ALA A 192 38.27 21.24 -5.75
C ALA A 192 38.82 19.91 -6.29
N ILE A 193 40.13 19.86 -6.55
CA ILE A 193 40.81 18.67 -7.07
C ILE A 193 41.04 17.65 -5.97
N LYS A 194 41.36 18.10 -4.76
CA LYS A 194 41.47 17.22 -3.59
C LYS A 194 40.18 16.43 -3.38
N ILE A 195 39.05 17.14 -3.21
CA ILE A 195 37.77 16.50 -2.92
C ILE A 195 37.26 15.66 -4.10
N SER A 196 37.49 16.08 -5.35
CA SER A 196 37.11 15.29 -6.52
C SER A 196 37.91 13.99 -6.61
N ARG A 197 39.20 13.99 -6.26
CA ARG A 197 40.06 12.80 -6.32
C ARG A 197 39.70 11.76 -5.27
N GLU A 198 39.21 12.20 -4.11
CA GLU A 198 38.74 11.29 -3.06
C GLU A 198 37.53 10.47 -3.52
N VAL A 199 36.64 11.04 -4.34
CA VAL A 199 35.42 10.38 -4.84
C VAL A 199 35.50 9.86 -6.28
N ASP A 200 36.49 10.32 -7.05
CA ASP A 200 36.79 9.92 -8.44
C ASP A 200 38.32 9.80 -8.65
N PRO A 201 38.97 8.75 -8.10
CA PRO A 201 40.43 8.59 -8.18
C PRO A 201 40.97 8.43 -9.61
N THR A 202 40.14 7.92 -10.53
CA THR A 202 40.50 7.68 -11.94
C THR A 202 40.23 8.89 -12.83
N GLY A 203 39.54 9.92 -12.32
CA GLY A 203 39.17 11.12 -13.06
C GLY A 203 38.20 10.84 -14.21
N GLU A 204 37.33 9.83 -14.06
CA GLU A 204 36.40 9.34 -15.09
C GLU A 204 35.18 10.22 -15.31
N ARG A 205 34.84 11.05 -14.32
CA ARG A 205 33.66 11.92 -14.30
C ARG A 205 33.98 13.33 -13.83
N THR A 206 35.26 13.68 -13.73
CA THR A 206 35.75 14.99 -13.30
C THR A 206 36.27 15.80 -14.48
N LEU A 207 35.68 16.98 -14.71
CA LEU A 207 36.14 17.99 -15.66
C LEU A 207 36.83 19.14 -14.92
N GLY A 208 38.05 19.46 -15.32
CA GLY A 208 38.81 20.56 -14.77
C GLY A 208 38.56 21.87 -15.53
N VAL A 209 38.27 22.94 -14.79
CA VAL A 209 38.13 24.30 -15.33
C VAL A 209 39.13 25.22 -14.67
N LEU A 210 39.91 25.92 -15.48
CA LEU A 210 40.85 26.95 -15.03
C LEU A 210 40.27 28.35 -15.25
N THR A 211 40.13 29.11 -14.17
CA THR A 211 39.69 30.50 -14.20
C THR A 211 40.86 31.44 -13.94
N LYS A 212 40.69 32.75 -14.17
CA LYS A 212 41.71 33.78 -13.85
C LYS A 212 43.06 33.56 -14.57
N ILE A 213 43.05 32.96 -15.76
CA ILE A 213 44.25 32.74 -16.57
C ILE A 213 44.87 34.08 -17.00
N ASP A 214 44.05 35.11 -17.15
CA ASP A 214 44.42 36.49 -17.43
C ASP A 214 45.16 37.19 -16.27
N LEU A 215 45.07 36.64 -15.04
CA LEU A 215 45.66 37.20 -13.82
C LEU A 215 46.90 36.43 -13.35
N MET A 216 47.50 35.62 -14.22
CA MET A 216 48.76 34.93 -13.93
C MET A 216 49.95 35.90 -13.91
N ASP A 217 50.99 35.55 -13.16
CA ASP A 217 52.20 36.34 -13.07
C ASP A 217 52.91 36.40 -14.42
N LYS A 218 53.44 37.58 -14.77
CA LYS A 218 54.14 37.78 -16.04
C LYS A 218 55.32 36.81 -16.17
N GLY A 219 55.36 36.07 -17.26
CA GLY A 219 56.37 35.03 -17.51
C GLY A 219 55.97 33.63 -17.06
N THR A 220 54.75 33.44 -16.55
CA THR A 220 54.14 32.12 -16.30
C THR A 220 52.95 31.89 -17.22
N ASP A 221 52.65 30.62 -17.50
CA ASP A 221 51.50 30.21 -18.30
C ASP A 221 50.87 28.92 -17.74
N ALA A 222 49.65 28.63 -18.18
CA ALA A 222 48.89 27.44 -17.79
C ALA A 222 48.85 26.37 -18.90
N VAL A 223 49.76 26.41 -19.90
CA VAL A 223 49.69 25.52 -21.07
C VAL A 223 49.81 24.06 -20.65
N ASP A 224 50.78 23.72 -19.80
CA ASP A 224 50.96 22.34 -19.34
C ASP A 224 49.76 21.80 -18.55
N MET A 225 49.04 22.68 -17.87
CA MET A 225 47.80 22.31 -17.18
C MET A 225 46.65 22.09 -18.18
N LEU A 226 46.46 23.03 -19.11
CA LEU A 226 45.41 22.96 -20.14
C LEU A 226 45.59 21.77 -21.08
N GLU A 227 46.83 21.36 -21.33
CA GLU A 227 47.16 20.15 -22.11
C GLU A 227 47.08 18.86 -21.28
N GLY A 228 46.86 18.96 -19.97
CA GLY A 228 46.73 17.81 -19.06
C GLY A 228 48.05 17.12 -18.73
N LYS A 229 49.19 17.79 -18.93
CA LYS A 229 50.53 17.28 -18.59
C LYS A 229 50.80 17.39 -17.09
N SER A 230 50.46 18.52 -16.46
CA SER A 230 50.68 18.73 -15.01
C SER A 230 49.74 17.90 -14.14
N TYR A 231 48.47 17.78 -14.54
CA TYR A 231 47.47 16.96 -13.86
C TYR A 231 46.54 16.30 -14.87
N ARG A 232 46.65 14.97 -14.98
CA ARG A 232 45.94 14.21 -16.01
C ARG A 232 44.54 13.83 -15.54
N LEU A 233 43.52 14.39 -16.21
CA LEU A 233 42.13 13.96 -16.14
C LEU A 233 41.77 13.17 -17.42
N LYS A 234 40.70 12.37 -17.38
CA LYS A 234 40.20 11.73 -18.62
C LYS A 234 39.52 12.75 -19.56
N PHE A 235 39.00 13.84 -19.01
CA PHE A 235 38.51 14.97 -19.78
C PHE A 235 39.58 16.06 -19.90
N PRO A 236 39.61 16.79 -21.04
CA PRO A 236 40.51 17.92 -21.20
C PRO A 236 40.17 19.05 -20.22
N TRP A 237 41.20 19.78 -19.80
CA TRP A 237 41.04 21.01 -19.05
C TRP A 237 40.53 22.13 -19.95
N VAL A 238 39.63 22.96 -19.42
CA VAL A 238 39.09 24.12 -20.15
C VAL A 238 39.43 25.40 -19.40
N GLY A 239 40.12 26.31 -20.08
CA GLY A 239 40.40 27.65 -19.59
C GLY A 239 39.24 28.60 -19.87
N VAL A 240 38.89 29.42 -18.88
CA VAL A 240 37.82 30.42 -18.95
C VAL A 240 38.33 31.75 -18.44
N VAL A 241 38.09 32.81 -19.22
CA VAL A 241 38.39 34.19 -18.83
C VAL A 241 37.09 34.90 -18.54
N ASN A 242 36.90 35.27 -17.28
CA ASN A 242 35.68 35.90 -16.80
C ASN A 242 35.85 37.42 -16.69
N ARG A 243 34.75 38.15 -16.49
CA ARG A 243 34.80 39.58 -16.17
C ARG A 243 35.56 39.84 -14.87
N SER A 244 36.41 40.86 -14.89
CA SER A 244 37.07 41.37 -13.67
C SER A 244 36.07 42.08 -12.76
N GLN A 245 36.43 42.32 -11.50
CA GLN A 245 35.59 43.10 -10.60
C GLN A 245 35.33 44.52 -11.13
N ALA A 246 36.30 45.11 -11.83
CA ALA A 246 36.15 46.41 -12.49
C ALA A 246 35.12 46.35 -13.62
N ASP A 247 35.11 45.28 -14.42
CA ASP A 247 34.14 45.08 -15.50
C ASP A 247 32.72 44.88 -14.95
N ILE A 248 32.59 44.16 -13.83
CA ILE A 248 31.30 43.98 -13.14
C ILE A 248 30.79 45.31 -12.62
N ASN A 249 31.64 46.11 -11.96
CA ASN A 249 31.26 47.44 -11.47
C ASN A 249 30.86 48.41 -12.60
N LYS A 250 31.45 48.23 -13.80
CA LYS A 250 31.11 48.97 -15.02
C LYS A 250 29.93 48.38 -15.79
N ASN A 251 29.29 47.32 -15.29
CA ASN A 251 28.20 46.61 -15.96
C ASN A 251 28.52 46.23 -17.41
N VAL A 252 29.74 45.76 -17.67
CA VAL A 252 30.13 45.29 -19.02
C VAL A 252 29.24 44.12 -19.43
N ASP A 253 28.65 44.24 -20.61
CA ASP A 253 27.74 43.23 -21.16
C ASP A 253 28.45 41.87 -21.35
N MET A 254 27.68 40.80 -21.16
CA MET A 254 28.21 39.44 -21.22
C MET A 254 28.61 39.02 -22.63
N ILE A 255 27.96 39.55 -23.67
CA ILE A 255 28.34 39.30 -25.07
C ILE A 255 29.73 39.91 -25.33
N ALA A 256 29.97 41.11 -24.82
CA ALA A 256 31.28 41.75 -24.90
C ALA A 256 32.35 40.98 -24.10
N ALA A 257 31.99 40.42 -22.94
CA ALA A 257 32.90 39.57 -22.16
C ALA A 257 33.29 38.29 -22.91
N ARG A 258 32.34 37.57 -23.50
CA ARG A 258 32.62 36.36 -24.32
C ARG A 258 33.47 36.67 -25.55
N ARG A 259 33.26 37.84 -26.17
CA ARG A 259 34.11 38.30 -27.28
C ARG A 259 35.56 38.52 -26.83
N ARG A 260 35.75 39.24 -25.72
CA ARG A 260 37.08 39.46 -25.12
C ARG A 260 37.76 38.15 -24.72
N GLU A 261 37.01 37.19 -24.19
CA GLU A 261 37.52 35.84 -23.89
C GLU A 261 38.06 35.16 -25.16
N ARG A 262 37.29 35.18 -26.25
CA ARG A 262 37.71 34.60 -27.53
C ARG A 262 38.93 35.30 -28.11
N GLU A 263 38.96 36.63 -28.03
CA GLU A 263 40.09 37.46 -28.46
C GLU A 263 41.34 37.14 -27.63
N TYR A 264 41.21 37.01 -26.31
CA TYR A 264 42.32 36.65 -25.41
C TYR A 264 42.99 35.34 -25.83
N PHE A 265 42.21 34.26 -25.99
CA PHE A 265 42.78 32.98 -26.39
C PHE A 265 43.31 32.98 -27.84
N SER A 266 42.78 33.82 -28.72
CA SER A 266 43.23 33.90 -30.12
C SER A 266 44.46 34.79 -30.32
N SER A 267 44.63 35.80 -29.47
CA SER A 267 45.72 36.80 -29.56
C SER A 267 46.93 36.46 -28.69
N THR A 268 46.74 35.72 -27.60
CA THR A 268 47.83 35.32 -26.69
C THR A 268 48.68 34.22 -27.33
N PRO A 269 49.98 34.45 -27.59
CA PRO A 269 50.84 33.49 -28.31
C PRO A 269 50.85 32.09 -27.71
N GLU A 270 50.88 31.99 -26.37
CA GLU A 270 51.00 30.75 -25.60
C GLU A 270 49.74 29.88 -25.69
N TYR A 271 48.56 30.48 -25.86
CA TYR A 271 47.27 29.76 -25.87
C TYR A 271 46.63 29.65 -27.26
N LYS A 272 47.22 30.25 -28.29
CA LYS A 272 46.64 30.35 -29.64
C LYS A 272 46.29 29.00 -30.26
N HIS A 273 47.13 27.97 -30.06
CA HIS A 273 46.86 26.61 -30.56
C HIS A 273 45.70 25.93 -29.82
N LEU A 274 45.43 26.34 -28.58
CA LEU A 274 44.35 25.81 -27.74
C LEU A 274 43.03 26.55 -27.90
N ALA A 275 43.00 27.72 -28.56
CA ALA A 275 41.85 28.62 -28.60
C ALA A 275 40.51 27.95 -28.97
N HIS A 276 40.53 26.95 -29.86
CA HIS A 276 39.32 26.23 -30.28
C HIS A 276 38.69 25.32 -29.18
N ARG A 277 39.45 25.02 -28.11
CA ARG A 277 39.05 24.18 -26.96
C ARG A 277 38.87 24.99 -25.67
N MET A 278 38.97 26.32 -25.74
CA MET A 278 38.90 27.20 -24.59
C MET A 278 37.64 28.05 -24.61
N GLY A 279 37.34 28.62 -23.45
CA GLY A 279 36.26 29.56 -23.24
C GLY A 279 34.94 28.95 -22.78
N SER A 280 34.10 29.84 -22.26
CA SER A 280 32.82 29.54 -21.64
C SER A 280 31.81 28.87 -22.59
N GLU A 281 31.77 29.28 -23.85
CA GLU A 281 30.90 28.67 -24.87
C GLU A 281 31.32 27.25 -25.25
N HIS A 282 32.63 26.99 -25.33
CA HIS A 282 33.15 25.64 -25.57
C HIS A 282 32.84 24.74 -24.37
N LEU A 283 33.04 25.23 -23.16
CA LEU A 283 32.71 24.53 -21.92
C LEU A 283 31.23 24.12 -21.88
N ALA A 284 30.32 25.04 -22.15
CA ALA A 284 28.87 24.76 -22.16
C ALA A 284 28.49 23.66 -23.16
N LYS A 285 29.03 23.72 -24.39
CA LYS A 285 28.80 22.69 -25.42
C LYS A 285 29.40 21.34 -25.04
N MET A 286 30.60 21.33 -24.46
CA MET A 286 31.27 20.11 -23.98
C MET A 286 30.46 19.45 -22.87
N LEU A 287 30.02 20.23 -21.87
CA LEU A 287 29.22 19.74 -20.75
C LEU A 287 27.87 19.19 -21.21
N SER A 288 27.18 19.87 -22.13
CA SER A 288 25.90 19.39 -22.67
C SER A 288 26.05 18.07 -23.43
N LYS A 289 27.05 17.97 -24.32
CA LYS A 289 27.34 16.72 -25.05
C LYS A 289 27.73 15.57 -24.12
N HIS A 290 28.53 15.86 -23.09
CA HIS A 290 28.94 14.86 -22.13
C HIS A 290 27.78 14.38 -21.27
N LEU A 291 26.97 15.31 -20.75
CA LEU A 291 25.75 15.01 -20.00
C LEU A 291 24.78 14.15 -20.85
N GLU A 292 24.56 14.49 -22.12
CA GLU A 292 23.72 13.68 -23.01
C GLU A 292 24.25 12.25 -23.17
N THR A 293 25.57 12.07 -23.28
CA THR A 293 26.21 10.74 -23.38
C THR A 293 25.99 9.92 -22.12
N VAL A 294 26.17 10.55 -20.95
CA VAL A 294 25.94 9.91 -19.65
C VAL A 294 24.47 9.52 -19.50
N ILE A 295 23.54 10.43 -19.81
CA ILE A 295 22.09 10.16 -19.78
C ILE A 295 21.75 8.95 -20.66
N LYS A 296 22.22 8.92 -21.92
CA LYS A 296 21.97 7.78 -22.83
C LYS A 296 22.45 6.45 -22.25
N SER A 297 23.65 6.43 -21.68
CA SER A 297 24.21 5.20 -21.10
C SER A 297 23.45 4.71 -19.86
N ARG A 298 22.76 5.61 -19.16
CA ARG A 298 22.08 5.32 -17.88
C ARG A 298 20.57 5.08 -18.01
N ILE A 299 19.93 5.52 -19.09
CA ILE A 299 18.48 5.32 -19.31
C ILE A 299 18.02 3.88 -19.07
N PRO A 300 18.69 2.83 -19.59
CA PRO A 300 18.23 1.45 -19.35
C PRO A 300 18.21 1.07 -17.86
N GLY A 301 19.19 1.56 -17.10
CA GLY A 301 19.25 1.35 -15.65
C GLY A 301 18.14 2.11 -14.91
N ILE A 302 17.87 3.35 -15.32
CA ILE A 302 16.77 4.16 -14.75
C ILE A 302 15.41 3.52 -15.05
N GLN A 303 15.20 3.03 -16.28
CA GLN A 303 13.97 2.35 -16.68
C GLN A 303 13.76 1.06 -15.87
N SER A 304 14.82 0.26 -15.67
CA SER A 304 14.76 -0.94 -14.82
C SER A 304 14.42 -0.60 -13.37
N LEU A 305 15.03 0.45 -12.80
CA LEU A 305 14.72 0.93 -11.46
C LEU A 305 13.25 1.35 -11.34
N ILE A 306 12.75 2.15 -12.27
CA ILE A 306 11.35 2.60 -12.28
C ILE A 306 10.40 1.40 -12.35
N ASN A 307 10.61 0.47 -13.28
CA ASN A 307 9.77 -0.71 -13.43
C ASN A 307 9.74 -1.56 -12.16
N LYS A 308 10.90 -1.76 -11.52
CA LYS A 308 11.00 -2.48 -10.25
C LYS A 308 10.23 -1.77 -9.14
N THR A 309 10.43 -0.46 -8.96
CA THR A 309 9.76 0.31 -7.91
C THR A 309 8.25 0.41 -8.15
N VAL A 310 7.79 0.51 -9.40
CA VAL A 310 6.35 0.45 -9.74
C VAL A 310 5.74 -0.87 -9.27
N ALA A 311 6.37 -2.01 -9.57
CA ALA A 311 5.88 -3.32 -9.16
C ALA A 311 5.85 -3.49 -7.63
N GLU A 312 6.86 -2.97 -6.92
CA GLU A 312 6.91 -2.96 -5.45
C GLU A 312 5.78 -2.11 -4.85
N LEU A 313 5.59 -0.90 -5.36
CA LEU A 313 4.52 0.01 -4.92
C LEU A 313 3.12 -0.56 -5.21
N GLU A 314 2.91 -1.19 -6.37
CA GLU A 314 1.65 -1.85 -6.72
C GLU A 314 1.34 -3.03 -5.79
N THR A 315 2.37 -3.82 -5.46
CA THR A 315 2.24 -4.95 -4.53
C THR A 315 1.89 -4.46 -3.12
N GLU A 316 2.55 -3.40 -2.65
CA GLU A 316 2.26 -2.81 -1.35
C GLU A 316 0.86 -2.19 -1.30
N LEU A 317 0.46 -1.46 -2.34
CA LEU A 317 -0.86 -0.84 -2.42
C LEU A 317 -1.97 -1.89 -2.51
N SER A 318 -1.73 -3.01 -3.20
CA SER A 318 -2.64 -4.17 -3.23
C SER A 318 -2.83 -4.78 -1.84
N ARG A 319 -1.75 -4.91 -1.04
CA ARG A 319 -1.83 -5.38 0.35
C ARG A 319 -2.60 -4.45 1.27
N LEU A 320 -2.49 -3.13 1.04
CA LEU A 320 -3.26 -2.14 1.78
C LEU A 320 -4.71 -2.03 1.30
N GLY A 321 -5.12 -2.71 0.24
CA GLY A 321 -6.48 -2.67 -0.30
C GLY A 321 -6.79 -1.40 -1.11
N LYS A 322 -7.97 -1.41 -1.74
CA LYS A 322 -8.42 -0.33 -2.64
C LYS A 322 -8.78 0.95 -1.85
N PRO A 323 -8.57 2.14 -2.42
CA PRO A 323 -9.05 3.38 -1.81
C PRO A 323 -10.58 3.38 -1.70
N ILE A 324 -11.08 3.90 -0.58
CA ILE A 324 -12.51 4.07 -0.33
C ILE A 324 -13.02 5.20 -1.23
N ALA A 325 -14.11 4.96 -1.96
CA ALA A 325 -14.76 5.99 -2.76
C ALA A 325 -15.26 7.15 -1.88
N ALA A 326 -15.18 8.38 -2.38
CA ALA A 326 -15.62 9.56 -1.63
C ALA A 326 -17.14 9.64 -1.51
N ASP A 327 -17.86 9.19 -2.54
CA ASP A 327 -19.30 9.23 -2.63
C ASP A 327 -19.99 8.09 -1.86
N ALA A 328 -21.22 8.32 -1.44
CA ALA A 328 -21.99 7.35 -0.67
C ALA A 328 -22.28 6.06 -1.46
N GLY A 329 -22.43 6.14 -2.79
CA GLY A 329 -22.70 4.99 -3.65
C GLY A 329 -21.51 4.03 -3.72
N GLY A 330 -20.31 4.57 -3.91
CA GLY A 330 -19.08 3.77 -3.90
C GLY A 330 -18.78 3.15 -2.53
N LYS A 331 -19.09 3.85 -1.43
CA LYS A 331 -18.99 3.27 -0.07
C LYS A 331 -19.95 2.10 0.12
N LEU A 332 -21.21 2.25 -0.30
CA LEU A 332 -22.19 1.16 -0.24
C LEU A 332 -21.75 -0.04 -1.07
N TYR A 333 -21.28 0.20 -2.31
CA TYR A 333 -20.76 -0.84 -3.18
C TYR A 333 -19.61 -1.61 -2.52
N MET A 334 -18.64 -0.91 -1.93
CA MET A 334 -17.51 -1.52 -1.25
C MET A 334 -17.97 -2.38 -0.06
N VAL A 335 -18.88 -1.89 0.77
CA VAL A 335 -19.45 -2.70 1.88
C VAL A 335 -20.12 -3.97 1.33
N MET A 336 -20.90 -3.85 0.25
CA MET A 336 -21.57 -5.01 -0.37
C MET A 336 -20.56 -6.00 -0.98
N GLU A 337 -19.48 -5.54 -1.59
CA GLU A 337 -18.40 -6.38 -2.13
C GLU A 337 -17.75 -7.21 -1.00
N ILE A 338 -17.42 -6.57 0.12
CA ILE A 338 -16.84 -7.24 1.30
C ILE A 338 -17.82 -8.27 1.90
N CYS A 339 -19.10 -7.92 2.01
CA CYS A 339 -20.13 -8.83 2.51
C CYS A 339 -20.30 -10.06 1.61
N ARG A 340 -20.22 -9.88 0.28
CA ARG A 340 -20.25 -11.00 -0.67
C ARG A 340 -19.03 -11.90 -0.56
N ALA A 341 -17.85 -11.34 -0.33
CA ALA A 341 -16.64 -12.12 -0.09
C ALA A 341 -16.78 -12.98 1.19
N PHE A 342 -17.28 -12.40 2.28
CA PHE A 342 -17.59 -13.13 3.50
C PHE A 342 -18.63 -14.25 3.27
N ASP A 343 -19.74 -13.94 2.61
CA ASP A 343 -20.82 -14.90 2.33
C ASP A 343 -20.32 -16.07 1.46
N GLN A 344 -19.44 -15.78 0.50
CA GLN A 344 -18.79 -16.81 -0.33
C GLN A 344 -17.87 -17.72 0.52
N ILE A 345 -17.03 -17.16 1.40
CA ILE A 345 -16.16 -17.95 2.28
C ILE A 345 -16.98 -18.81 3.26
N TYR A 346 -18.10 -18.28 3.76
CA TYR A 346 -19.02 -19.03 4.62
C TYR A 346 -19.66 -20.20 3.86
N LYS A 347 -20.12 -19.98 2.62
CA LYS A 347 -20.65 -21.04 1.73
C LYS A 347 -19.60 -22.11 1.45
N GLU A 348 -18.35 -21.73 1.22
CA GLU A 348 -17.24 -22.67 1.02
C GLU A 348 -17.00 -23.59 2.22
N HIS A 349 -17.18 -23.10 3.45
CA HIS A 349 -17.12 -23.92 4.66
C HIS A 349 -18.27 -24.94 4.74
N LEU A 350 -19.48 -24.55 4.32
CA LEU A 350 -20.64 -25.43 4.30
C LEU A 350 -20.56 -26.48 3.19
N ASP A 351 -20.03 -26.10 2.02
CA ASP A 351 -19.90 -26.97 0.85
C ASP A 351 -18.68 -27.92 0.92
N GLY A 352 -17.86 -27.80 1.96
CA GLY A 352 -16.69 -28.66 2.18
C GLY A 352 -15.46 -28.29 1.34
N VAL A 353 -15.47 -27.13 0.67
CA VAL A 353 -14.26 -26.53 0.07
C VAL A 353 -13.29 -26.12 1.17
N ARG A 354 -13.83 -25.67 2.32
CA ARG A 354 -13.09 -25.36 3.55
C ARG A 354 -13.56 -26.25 4.71
N PRO A 355 -12.69 -26.52 5.71
CA PRO A 355 -13.00 -27.45 6.80
C PRO A 355 -13.99 -26.86 7.82
N GLY A 356 -14.95 -27.67 8.26
CA GLY A 356 -15.85 -27.33 9.37
C GLY A 356 -17.30 -27.75 9.16
N GLY A 357 -17.82 -27.70 7.93
CA GLY A 357 -19.18 -28.15 7.62
C GLY A 357 -19.38 -29.66 7.85
N ASP A 358 -18.31 -30.44 7.70
CA ASP A 358 -18.27 -31.89 7.97
C ASP A 358 -18.70 -32.26 9.39
N LYS A 359 -18.48 -31.38 10.37
CA LYS A 359 -18.85 -31.60 11.77
C LYS A 359 -20.35 -31.71 11.99
N ILE A 360 -21.17 -31.16 11.08
CA ILE A 360 -22.63 -31.28 11.14
C ILE A 360 -23.04 -32.75 10.99
N TYR A 361 -22.37 -33.53 10.14
CA TYR A 361 -22.64 -34.97 10.00
C TYR A 361 -22.42 -35.72 11.31
N ASN A 362 -21.41 -35.33 12.11
CA ASN A 362 -21.16 -35.96 13.41
C ASN A 362 -22.32 -35.76 14.40
N VAL A 363 -23.05 -34.63 14.31
CA VAL A 363 -24.26 -34.42 15.12
C VAL A 363 -25.33 -35.43 14.74
N PHE A 364 -25.54 -35.66 13.45
CA PHE A 364 -26.61 -36.51 12.94
C PHE A 364 -26.30 -38.01 13.04
N ASP A 365 -25.06 -38.43 12.78
CA ASP A 365 -24.69 -39.84 12.73
C ASP A 365 -24.26 -40.40 14.09
N ASN A 366 -23.72 -39.56 14.97
CA ASN A 366 -23.17 -40.00 16.25
C ASN A 366 -23.94 -39.43 17.45
N GLN A 367 -24.08 -38.10 17.54
CA GLN A 367 -24.62 -37.47 18.76
C GLN A 367 -26.12 -37.76 18.95
N LEU A 368 -26.95 -37.50 17.92
CA LEU A 368 -28.39 -37.74 18.00
C LEU A 368 -28.70 -39.23 18.24
N PRO A 369 -28.12 -40.20 17.51
CA PRO A 369 -28.40 -41.62 17.76
C PRO A 369 -27.91 -42.08 19.13
N ALA A 370 -26.79 -41.56 19.63
CA ALA A 370 -26.34 -41.84 20.98
C ALA A 370 -27.29 -41.26 22.04
N ALA A 371 -27.79 -40.04 21.83
CA ALA A 371 -28.76 -39.41 22.73
C ALA A 371 -30.10 -40.18 22.77
N LEU A 372 -30.59 -40.64 21.62
CA LEU A 372 -31.79 -41.48 21.54
C LEU A 372 -31.61 -42.82 22.28
N LYS A 373 -30.45 -43.48 22.13
CA LYS A 373 -30.13 -44.73 22.85
C LYS A 373 -30.08 -44.54 24.37
N ARG A 374 -29.66 -43.36 24.85
CA ARG A 374 -29.56 -43.05 26.28
C ARG A 374 -30.92 -42.88 26.97
N LEU A 375 -32.01 -42.72 26.23
CA LEU A 375 -33.36 -42.63 26.81
C LEU A 375 -33.81 -43.94 27.49
N GLN A 376 -33.22 -45.08 27.11
CA GLN A 376 -33.50 -46.40 27.70
C GLN A 376 -35.01 -46.69 27.81
N PHE A 377 -35.71 -46.72 26.67
CA PHE A 377 -37.17 -46.94 26.62
C PHE A 377 -37.62 -48.19 27.40
N ASP A 378 -36.81 -49.24 27.45
CA ASP A 378 -37.07 -50.46 28.24
C ASP A 378 -37.29 -50.17 29.73
N LYS A 379 -36.59 -49.19 30.30
CA LYS A 379 -36.76 -48.79 31.71
C LYS A 379 -38.02 -47.98 31.93
N GLN A 380 -38.38 -47.12 30.98
CA GLN A 380 -39.63 -46.35 31.03
C GLN A 380 -40.86 -47.26 30.91
N LEU A 381 -40.73 -48.33 30.13
CA LEU A 381 -41.71 -49.40 29.94
C LEU A 381 -41.51 -50.58 30.92
N ALA A 382 -41.03 -50.30 32.13
CA ALA A 382 -40.96 -51.32 33.19
C ALA A 382 -42.37 -51.79 33.60
N MET A 383 -42.47 -53.04 34.09
CA MET A 383 -43.76 -53.66 34.44
C MET A 383 -44.60 -52.86 35.44
N GLU A 384 -43.97 -52.28 36.45
CA GLU A 384 -44.66 -51.45 37.45
C GLU A 384 -45.32 -50.23 36.80
N ASN A 385 -44.61 -49.59 35.86
CA ASN A 385 -45.08 -48.39 35.19
C ASN A 385 -46.19 -48.70 34.18
N ILE A 386 -46.05 -49.80 33.43
CA ILE A 386 -47.09 -50.29 32.52
C ILE A 386 -48.35 -50.63 33.30
N ARG A 387 -48.26 -51.40 34.39
CA ARG A 387 -49.41 -51.74 35.23
C ARG A 387 -50.12 -50.48 35.70
N LYS A 388 -49.36 -49.53 36.25
CA LYS A 388 -49.91 -48.25 36.74
C LYS A 388 -50.68 -47.51 35.65
N ILE A 389 -50.05 -47.24 34.51
CA ILE A 389 -50.66 -46.42 33.44
C ILE A 389 -51.86 -47.12 32.80
N ILE A 390 -51.81 -48.45 32.61
CA ILE A 390 -52.91 -49.23 32.07
C ILE A 390 -54.11 -49.23 33.04
N THR A 391 -53.89 -49.51 34.33
CA THR A 391 -54.98 -49.50 35.32
C THR A 391 -55.57 -48.09 35.50
N GLU A 392 -54.75 -47.04 35.47
CA GLU A 392 -55.22 -45.64 35.48
C GLU A 392 -56.00 -45.26 34.23
N ALA A 393 -55.74 -45.89 33.08
CA ALA A 393 -56.47 -45.64 31.84
C ALA A 393 -57.82 -46.38 31.80
N ASP A 394 -57.94 -47.53 32.47
CA ASP A 394 -59.22 -48.25 32.62
C ASP A 394 -60.18 -47.55 33.58
N GLY A 395 -59.68 -46.84 34.59
CA GLY A 395 -60.51 -46.15 35.56
C GLY A 395 -61.38 -47.12 36.39
N TYR A 396 -62.60 -46.69 36.75
CA TYR A 396 -63.51 -47.48 37.60
C TYR A 396 -64.33 -48.54 36.84
N GLN A 397 -64.36 -48.47 35.49
CA GLN A 397 -65.19 -49.33 34.65
C GLN A 397 -64.30 -50.17 33.70
N PRO A 398 -64.12 -51.47 33.96
CA PRO A 398 -63.28 -52.34 33.13
C PRO A 398 -63.83 -52.49 31.71
N HIS A 399 -62.96 -52.42 30.70
CA HIS A 399 -63.35 -52.61 29.30
C HIS A 399 -63.35 -54.11 28.90
N LEU A 400 -64.22 -54.49 27.96
CA LEU A 400 -64.27 -55.86 27.39
C LEU A 400 -63.08 -56.17 26.47
N ILE A 401 -62.42 -55.14 25.94
CA ILE A 401 -61.26 -55.20 25.01
C ILE A 401 -60.12 -54.41 25.64
N ALA A 402 -58.88 -54.70 25.24
CA ALA A 402 -57.67 -53.99 25.65
C ALA A 402 -57.85 -52.45 25.65
N PRO A 403 -57.40 -51.73 26.70
CA PRO A 403 -57.63 -50.30 26.85
C PRO A 403 -56.79 -49.49 25.87
N GLU A 404 -57.42 -49.06 24.78
CA GLU A 404 -56.82 -48.17 23.77
C GLU A 404 -56.16 -46.93 24.42
N GLN A 405 -56.84 -46.34 25.41
CA GLN A 405 -56.36 -45.16 26.11
C GLN A 405 -55.05 -45.42 26.89
N GLY A 406 -54.86 -46.64 27.37
CA GLY A 406 -53.63 -47.06 28.06
C GLY A 406 -52.44 -47.15 27.10
N TYR A 407 -52.64 -47.74 25.91
CA TYR A 407 -51.63 -47.73 24.86
C TYR A 407 -51.25 -46.31 24.43
N ARG A 408 -52.24 -45.44 24.21
CA ARG A 408 -52.01 -44.04 23.84
C ARG A 408 -51.15 -43.32 24.88
N ARG A 409 -51.51 -43.39 26.16
CA ARG A 409 -50.75 -42.75 27.25
C ARG A 409 -49.32 -43.29 27.38
N LEU A 410 -49.14 -44.61 27.26
CA LEU A 410 -47.80 -45.21 27.31
C LEU A 410 -46.91 -44.72 26.16
N ILE A 411 -47.44 -44.74 24.94
CA ILE A 411 -46.71 -44.30 23.75
C ILE A 411 -46.39 -42.81 23.85
N GLU A 412 -47.37 -41.97 24.17
CA GLU A 412 -47.19 -40.52 24.33
C GLU A 412 -46.13 -40.19 25.39
N SER A 413 -46.21 -40.81 26.58
CA SER A 413 -45.24 -40.61 27.67
C SER A 413 -43.81 -41.01 27.31
N THR A 414 -43.65 -41.94 26.37
CA THR A 414 -42.34 -42.42 25.92
C THR A 414 -41.78 -41.56 24.78
N ILE A 415 -42.59 -41.30 23.74
CA ILE A 415 -42.18 -40.52 22.55
C ILE A 415 -41.86 -39.07 22.94
N ILE A 416 -42.59 -38.46 23.87
CA ILE A 416 -42.35 -37.06 24.27
C ILE A 416 -40.93 -36.83 24.83
N THR A 417 -40.28 -37.88 25.34
CA THR A 417 -38.89 -37.80 25.84
C THR A 417 -37.86 -37.58 24.72
N ILE A 418 -38.23 -37.83 23.46
CA ILE A 418 -37.40 -37.57 22.27
C ILE A 418 -37.22 -36.07 22.01
N ARG A 419 -38.12 -35.21 22.55
CA ARG A 419 -38.00 -33.75 22.43
C ARG A 419 -36.66 -33.22 22.92
N GLY A 420 -36.14 -33.76 24.03
CA GLY A 420 -34.85 -33.35 24.59
C GLY A 420 -33.68 -33.58 23.64
N PRO A 421 -33.44 -34.83 23.17
CA PRO A 421 -32.43 -35.11 22.15
C PRO A 421 -32.63 -34.34 20.83
N ALA A 422 -33.87 -34.10 20.41
CA ALA A 422 -34.16 -33.36 19.19
C ALA A 422 -33.76 -31.87 19.32
N GLU A 423 -34.10 -31.23 20.45
CA GLU A 423 -33.68 -29.87 20.77
C GLU A 423 -32.15 -29.76 20.91
N ALA A 424 -31.51 -30.73 21.57
CA ALA A 424 -30.06 -30.76 21.69
C ALA A 424 -29.36 -30.85 20.32
N ALA A 425 -29.94 -31.57 19.36
CA ALA A 425 -29.40 -31.65 18.00
C ALA A 425 -29.54 -30.32 17.24
N VAL A 426 -30.66 -29.61 17.40
CA VAL A 426 -30.87 -28.25 16.85
C VAL A 426 -29.79 -27.31 17.40
N ASP A 427 -29.58 -27.32 18.71
CA ASP A 427 -28.61 -26.45 19.39
C ASP A 427 -27.16 -26.77 19.02
N ALA A 428 -26.82 -28.06 18.87
CA ALA A 428 -25.50 -28.49 18.45
C ALA A 428 -25.16 -28.02 17.03
N VAL A 429 -26.11 -28.10 16.09
CA VAL A 429 -25.90 -27.58 14.72
C VAL A 429 -25.78 -26.06 14.73
N HIS A 430 -26.61 -25.35 15.50
CA HIS A 430 -26.53 -23.90 15.65
C HIS A 430 -25.15 -23.43 16.12
N ALA A 431 -24.59 -24.09 17.15
CA ALA A 431 -23.27 -23.78 17.66
C ALA A 431 -22.18 -23.96 16.58
N LEU A 432 -22.26 -25.03 15.79
CA LEU A 432 -21.33 -25.25 14.68
C LEU A 432 -21.45 -24.17 13.60
N LEU A 433 -22.67 -23.75 13.25
CA LEU A 433 -22.88 -22.66 12.28
C LEU A 433 -22.31 -21.32 12.79
N LYS A 434 -22.44 -21.02 14.09
CA LYS A 434 -21.79 -19.85 14.72
C LYS A 434 -20.26 -19.92 14.64
N ASP A 435 -19.67 -21.09 14.90
CA ASP A 435 -18.22 -21.27 14.74
C ASP A 435 -17.77 -21.02 13.30
N LEU A 436 -18.56 -21.43 12.31
CA LEU A 436 -18.28 -21.17 10.89
C LEU A 436 -18.33 -19.68 10.55
N ILE A 437 -19.27 -18.91 11.13
CA ILE A 437 -19.28 -17.45 10.99
C ILE A 437 -17.96 -16.86 11.50
N HIS A 438 -17.53 -17.23 12.71
CA HIS A 438 -16.31 -16.69 13.30
C HIS A 438 -15.07 -16.99 12.44
N LYS A 439 -14.99 -18.19 11.85
CA LYS A 439 -13.94 -18.55 10.90
C LYS A 439 -14.02 -17.72 9.62
N ALA A 440 -15.20 -17.63 8.99
CA ALA A 440 -15.38 -16.87 7.76
C ALA A 440 -15.05 -15.38 7.94
N VAL A 441 -15.46 -14.78 9.07
CA VAL A 441 -15.08 -13.40 9.42
C VAL A 441 -13.55 -13.25 9.54
N SER A 442 -12.87 -14.24 10.13
CA SER A 442 -11.42 -14.20 10.35
C SER A 442 -10.60 -14.47 9.07
N GLU A 443 -11.17 -15.19 8.12
CA GLU A 443 -10.54 -15.51 6.84
C GLU A 443 -10.79 -14.45 5.76
N THR A 444 -11.82 -13.62 5.92
CA THR A 444 -12.09 -12.47 5.03
C THR A 444 -11.06 -11.37 5.29
N LEU A 445 -10.18 -11.11 4.32
CA LEU A 445 -9.05 -10.18 4.47
C LEU A 445 -9.53 -8.74 4.70
N GLU A 446 -10.54 -8.33 3.96
CA GLU A 446 -11.13 -7.00 3.98
C GLU A 446 -11.80 -6.70 5.33
N LEU A 447 -12.40 -7.69 5.98
CA LEU A 447 -12.96 -7.53 7.32
C LEU A 447 -11.87 -7.34 8.40
N LYS A 448 -10.60 -7.70 8.13
CA LYS A 448 -9.50 -7.33 9.05
C LYS A 448 -9.16 -5.85 8.95
N GLN A 449 -9.32 -5.26 7.77
CA GLN A 449 -9.03 -3.86 7.48
C GLN A 449 -10.08 -2.91 8.05
N TYR A 450 -11.34 -3.36 8.15
CA TYR A 450 -12.46 -2.56 8.62
C TYR A 450 -13.09 -3.15 9.90
N PRO A 451 -12.57 -2.83 11.10
CA PRO A 451 -13.06 -3.39 12.36
C PRO A 451 -14.54 -3.08 12.64
N GLY A 452 -15.01 -1.89 12.25
CA GLY A 452 -16.41 -1.50 12.42
C GLY A 452 -17.33 -2.41 11.61
N LEU A 453 -17.03 -2.58 10.32
CA LEU A 453 -17.78 -3.49 9.45
C LEU A 453 -17.69 -4.95 9.92
N ARG A 454 -16.53 -5.39 10.40
CA ARG A 454 -16.33 -6.75 10.94
C ARG A 454 -17.31 -7.10 12.05
N VAL A 455 -17.49 -6.19 13.00
CA VAL A 455 -18.40 -6.39 14.14
C VAL A 455 -19.84 -6.43 13.66
N GLU A 456 -20.23 -5.50 12.80
CA GLU A 456 -21.62 -5.39 12.29
C GLU A 456 -22.01 -6.60 11.44
N VAL A 457 -21.14 -7.03 10.50
CA VAL A 457 -21.39 -8.24 9.68
C VAL A 457 -21.47 -9.49 10.55
N GLY A 458 -20.56 -9.64 11.52
CA GLY A 458 -20.56 -10.77 12.45
C GLY A 458 -21.84 -10.82 13.29
N ASN A 459 -22.25 -9.69 13.86
CA ASN A 459 -23.48 -9.59 14.66
C ASN A 459 -24.72 -9.89 13.83
N ALA A 460 -24.82 -9.31 12.62
CA ALA A 460 -25.97 -9.52 11.75
C ALA A 460 -26.11 -10.99 11.32
N ALA A 461 -25.00 -11.66 11.01
CA ALA A 461 -24.98 -13.08 10.67
C ALA A 461 -25.41 -13.96 11.87
N ILE A 462 -24.92 -13.67 13.08
CA ILE A 462 -25.29 -14.37 14.32
C ILE A 462 -26.77 -14.21 14.63
N GLU A 463 -27.31 -12.99 14.52
CA GLU A 463 -28.73 -12.69 14.76
C GLU A 463 -29.62 -13.43 13.76
N SER A 464 -29.19 -13.51 12.49
CA SER A 464 -29.89 -14.29 11.46
C SER A 464 -29.93 -15.78 11.81
N LEU A 465 -28.82 -16.36 12.26
CA LEU A 465 -28.79 -17.75 12.72
C LEU A 465 -29.69 -17.97 13.94
N ASP A 466 -29.74 -17.04 14.89
CA ASP A 466 -30.58 -17.18 16.08
C ASP A 466 -32.07 -17.25 15.70
N ARG A 467 -32.52 -16.49 14.69
CA ARG A 467 -33.89 -16.62 14.14
C ARG A 467 -34.12 -18.00 13.50
N MET A 468 -33.17 -18.46 12.67
CA MET A 468 -33.26 -19.77 11.99
C MET A 468 -33.29 -20.93 12.99
N ARG A 469 -32.55 -20.82 14.10
CA ARG A 469 -32.57 -21.80 15.19
C ARG A 469 -33.96 -21.92 15.81
N GLU A 470 -34.61 -20.81 16.15
CA GLU A 470 -35.95 -20.85 16.76
C GLU A 470 -36.99 -21.47 15.82
N GLU A 471 -36.93 -21.15 14.52
CA GLU A 471 -37.79 -21.79 13.51
C GLU A 471 -37.52 -23.29 13.39
N SER A 472 -36.25 -23.69 13.35
CA SER A 472 -35.86 -25.10 13.29
C SER A 472 -36.25 -25.86 14.55
N LYS A 473 -36.13 -25.25 15.73
CA LYS A 473 -36.55 -25.84 16.99
C LYS A 473 -38.05 -26.11 16.96
N LYS A 474 -38.85 -25.12 16.54
CA LYS A 474 -40.31 -25.26 16.40
C LYS A 474 -40.66 -26.39 15.42
N ALA A 475 -40.07 -26.40 14.22
CA ALA A 475 -40.34 -27.41 13.20
C ALA A 475 -39.93 -28.82 13.64
N THR A 476 -38.77 -28.94 14.29
CA THR A 476 -38.24 -30.23 14.77
C THR A 476 -39.09 -30.81 15.90
N LEU A 477 -39.52 -29.97 16.86
CA LEU A 477 -40.39 -30.40 17.95
C LEU A 477 -41.80 -30.75 17.45
N GLN A 478 -42.31 -30.04 16.45
CA GLN A 478 -43.57 -30.37 15.79
C GLN A 478 -43.55 -31.78 15.18
N LEU A 479 -42.43 -32.23 14.60
CA LEU A 479 -42.31 -33.60 14.09
C LEU A 479 -42.52 -34.63 15.21
N VAL A 480 -41.98 -34.39 16.40
CA VAL A 480 -42.17 -35.28 17.55
C VAL A 480 -43.63 -35.24 18.02
N ASP A 481 -44.21 -34.04 18.10
CA ASP A 481 -45.61 -33.86 18.54
C ASP A 481 -46.61 -34.51 17.57
N MET A 482 -46.31 -34.51 16.26
CA MET A 482 -47.10 -35.21 15.25
C MET A 482 -47.16 -36.72 15.52
N GLU A 483 -46.01 -37.33 15.83
CA GLU A 483 -45.93 -38.77 16.14
C GLU A 483 -46.63 -39.12 17.47
N CYS A 484 -46.68 -38.20 18.44
CA CYS A 484 -47.46 -38.37 19.68
C CYS A 484 -48.98 -38.25 19.45
N SER A 485 -49.41 -37.38 18.54
CA SER A 485 -50.82 -36.96 18.43
C SER A 485 -51.71 -37.96 17.71
N TYR A 486 -51.16 -38.76 16.78
CA TYR A 486 -51.93 -39.68 15.97
C TYR A 486 -51.26 -41.04 15.81
N LEU A 487 -51.87 -42.07 16.41
CA LEU A 487 -51.51 -43.46 16.18
C LEU A 487 -52.22 -43.97 14.92
N THR A 488 -51.45 -44.56 14.01
CA THR A 488 -51.99 -45.04 12.74
C THR A 488 -52.89 -46.26 12.94
N VAL A 489 -53.90 -46.41 12.07
CA VAL A 489 -54.83 -47.56 12.10
C VAL A 489 -54.07 -48.90 12.02
N ASP A 490 -52.94 -48.92 11.32
CA ASP A 490 -52.10 -50.11 11.18
C ASP A 490 -51.45 -50.54 12.51
N PHE A 491 -51.19 -49.62 13.44
CA PHE A 491 -50.74 -49.98 14.78
C PHE A 491 -51.80 -50.85 15.49
N PHE A 492 -53.06 -50.39 15.49
CA PHE A 492 -54.16 -51.10 16.13
C PHE A 492 -54.51 -52.43 15.45
N ARG A 493 -54.42 -52.51 14.12
CA ARG A 493 -54.64 -53.76 13.37
C ARG A 493 -53.61 -54.84 13.67
N LYS A 494 -52.38 -54.45 14.05
CA LYS A 494 -51.28 -55.36 14.37
C LYS A 494 -51.23 -55.75 15.85
N LEU A 495 -52.14 -55.21 16.68
CA LEU A 495 -52.28 -55.69 18.06
C LEU A 495 -52.69 -57.17 18.03
N PRO A 496 -52.07 -58.03 18.87
CA PRO A 496 -52.46 -59.43 18.94
C PRO A 496 -53.96 -59.57 19.23
N GLN A 497 -54.71 -60.24 18.36
CA GLN A 497 -56.10 -60.59 18.61
C GLN A 497 -56.12 -61.81 19.55
N ASP A 498 -56.48 -61.64 20.81
CA ASP A 498 -56.60 -62.74 21.79
C ASP A 498 -57.87 -63.57 21.57
N VAL A 499 -58.02 -64.20 20.39
CA VAL A 499 -59.19 -65.05 20.11
C VAL A 499 -58.83 -66.49 19.71
N GLU A 500 -57.56 -66.83 19.47
CA GLU A 500 -57.19 -68.20 19.07
C GLU A 500 -56.46 -68.96 20.17
N LYS A 501 -57.21 -69.43 21.17
CA LYS A 501 -57.08 -70.78 21.77
C LYS A 501 -58.17 -70.97 22.84
N GLY A 502 -59.16 -71.80 22.52
CA GLY A 502 -60.23 -72.19 23.44
C GLY A 502 -59.68 -72.86 24.70
N GLY A 503 -59.68 -72.11 25.81
CA GLY A 503 -59.35 -72.58 27.16
C GLY A 503 -60.49 -72.26 28.13
N ASN A 504 -60.71 -73.16 29.09
CA ASN A 504 -61.85 -73.25 29.99
C ASN A 504 -62.32 -71.93 30.66
N PRO A 505 -63.63 -71.76 30.90
CA PRO A 505 -64.25 -70.54 31.42
C PRO A 505 -64.11 -70.37 32.95
N THR A 506 -62.96 -70.69 33.54
CA THR A 506 -62.74 -70.62 35.00
C THR A 506 -61.70 -69.61 35.47
N HIS A 507 -61.06 -68.84 34.58
CA HIS A 507 -60.22 -67.73 35.01
C HIS A 507 -61.05 -66.50 35.37
N SER A 508 -61.00 -66.13 36.65
CA SER A 508 -61.63 -64.94 37.24
C SER A 508 -61.35 -63.68 36.41
N ILE A 509 -62.31 -62.76 36.35
CA ILE A 509 -62.16 -61.42 35.74
C ILE A 509 -60.96 -60.66 36.35
N PHE A 510 -60.51 -61.03 37.56
CA PHE A 510 -59.30 -60.49 38.21
C PHE A 510 -57.97 -60.97 37.60
N ASP A 511 -57.93 -62.04 36.80
CA ASP A 511 -56.71 -62.54 36.12
C ASP A 511 -56.44 -61.83 34.78
N ARG A 512 -57.28 -60.85 34.40
CA ARG A 512 -57.24 -60.16 33.10
C ARG A 512 -55.97 -59.31 32.87
N TYR A 513 -55.29 -58.88 33.94
CA TYR A 513 -53.95 -58.24 33.91
C TYR A 513 -52.85 -59.13 34.46
N ASN A 514 -52.88 -60.42 34.09
CA ASN A 514 -51.73 -61.29 34.29
C ASN A 514 -50.45 -60.60 33.75
N ASP A 515 -49.35 -60.73 34.47
CA ASP A 515 -48.01 -60.26 34.08
C ASP A 515 -47.66 -60.60 32.62
N SER A 516 -48.14 -61.73 32.09
CA SER A 516 -47.96 -62.12 30.68
C SER A 516 -48.62 -61.14 29.70
N TYR A 517 -49.82 -60.63 30.00
CA TYR A 517 -50.55 -59.67 29.19
C TYR A 517 -49.89 -58.29 29.22
N LEU A 518 -49.53 -57.80 30.42
CA LEU A 518 -48.83 -56.51 30.58
C LEU A 518 -47.45 -56.52 29.90
N ARG A 519 -46.73 -57.65 29.96
CA ARG A 519 -45.47 -57.82 29.20
C ARG A 519 -45.68 -57.72 27.69
N ARG A 520 -46.75 -58.31 27.14
CA ARG A 520 -47.07 -58.18 25.71
C ARG A 520 -47.34 -56.73 25.33
N ILE A 521 -48.12 -56.00 26.13
CA ILE A 521 -48.35 -54.55 25.94
C ILE A 521 -47.00 -53.82 25.87
N GLY A 522 -46.12 -54.04 26.85
CA GLY A 522 -44.79 -53.43 26.89
C GLY A 522 -43.97 -53.69 25.63
N THR A 523 -43.90 -54.95 25.19
CA THR A 523 -43.16 -55.32 23.97
C THR A 523 -43.74 -54.68 22.71
N THR A 524 -45.07 -54.60 22.60
CA THR A 524 -45.74 -53.98 21.46
C THR A 524 -45.54 -52.46 21.42
N VAL A 525 -45.68 -51.79 22.57
CA VAL A 525 -45.41 -50.35 22.71
C VAL A 525 -43.95 -50.06 22.38
N LEU A 526 -43.01 -50.83 22.94
CA LEU A 526 -41.58 -50.68 22.68
C LEU A 526 -41.25 -50.85 21.19
N SER A 527 -41.86 -51.85 20.52
CA SER A 527 -41.67 -52.08 19.09
C SER A 527 -42.15 -50.89 18.26
N TYR A 528 -43.29 -50.29 18.62
CA TYR A 528 -43.80 -49.10 17.95
C TYR A 528 -42.94 -47.87 18.21
N VAL A 529 -42.55 -47.62 19.46
CA VAL A 529 -41.66 -46.51 19.84
C VAL A 529 -40.33 -46.61 19.09
N ASN A 530 -39.75 -47.81 18.97
CA ASN A 530 -38.52 -48.02 18.20
C ASN A 530 -38.69 -47.72 16.71
N LEU A 531 -39.85 -48.04 16.12
CA LEU A 531 -40.17 -47.70 14.74
C LEU A 531 -40.31 -46.19 14.53
N VAL A 532 -41.02 -45.50 15.42
CA VAL A 532 -41.13 -44.03 15.40
C VAL A 532 -39.76 -43.39 15.60
N CYS A 533 -38.96 -43.88 16.55
CA CYS A 533 -37.60 -43.39 16.79
C CYS A 533 -36.71 -43.55 15.55
N ALA A 534 -36.82 -44.66 14.82
CA ALA A 534 -36.11 -44.86 13.56
C ALA A 534 -36.59 -43.88 12.45
N SER A 535 -37.87 -43.56 12.39
CA SER A 535 -38.42 -42.52 11.50
C SER A 535 -37.86 -41.13 11.87
N LEU A 536 -38.00 -40.73 13.13
CA LEU A 536 -37.55 -39.44 13.64
C LEU A 536 -36.03 -39.24 13.52
N ARG A 537 -35.23 -40.31 13.68
CA ARG A 537 -33.78 -40.27 13.44
C ARG A 537 -33.42 -39.78 12.03
N ASN A 538 -34.29 -40.01 11.05
CA ASN A 538 -34.10 -39.54 9.68
C ASN A 538 -34.79 -38.19 9.40
N SER A 539 -35.94 -37.93 10.02
CA SER A 539 -36.73 -36.72 9.79
C SER A 539 -36.18 -35.49 10.53
N ILE A 540 -35.64 -35.66 11.74
CA ILE A 540 -35.05 -34.57 12.54
C ILE A 540 -33.88 -33.91 11.80
N PRO A 541 -32.84 -34.64 11.31
CA PRO A 541 -31.76 -34.03 10.53
C PRO A 541 -32.26 -33.26 9.31
N LYS A 542 -33.28 -33.78 8.60
CA LYS A 542 -33.86 -33.12 7.43
C LYS A 542 -34.50 -31.78 7.79
N SER A 543 -35.24 -31.73 8.91
CA SER A 543 -35.81 -30.48 9.41
C SER A 543 -34.73 -29.46 9.77
N ILE A 544 -33.69 -29.89 10.51
CA ILE A 544 -32.57 -29.03 10.89
C ILE A 544 -31.84 -28.49 9.66
N VAL A 545 -31.53 -29.36 8.69
CA VAL A 545 -30.86 -28.94 7.45
C VAL A 545 -31.72 -27.97 6.66
N TYR A 546 -33.03 -28.22 6.55
CA TYR A 546 -33.93 -27.35 5.80
C TYR A 546 -34.07 -25.97 6.44
N CYS A 547 -34.33 -25.91 7.76
CA CYS A 547 -34.63 -24.66 8.46
C CYS A 547 -33.38 -23.87 8.88
N GLN A 548 -32.25 -24.53 9.17
CA GLN A 548 -31.01 -23.85 9.59
C GLN A 548 -29.95 -23.88 8.50
N VAL A 549 -29.43 -25.05 8.13
CA VAL A 549 -28.20 -25.13 7.32
C VAL A 549 -28.42 -24.53 5.92
N ARG A 550 -29.53 -24.88 5.27
CA ARG A 550 -29.87 -24.42 3.93
C ARG A 550 -30.26 -22.94 3.91
N GLU A 551 -31.03 -22.48 4.91
CA GLU A 551 -31.38 -21.06 5.01
C GLU A 551 -30.17 -20.21 5.37
N ALA A 552 -29.31 -20.66 6.28
CA ALA A 552 -28.04 -20.00 6.58
C ALA A 552 -27.14 -19.91 5.34
N LYS A 553 -27.16 -20.89 4.44
CA LYS A 553 -26.45 -20.81 3.16
C LYS A 553 -27.05 -19.76 2.22
N ARG A 554 -28.36 -19.54 2.27
CA ARG A 554 -29.10 -18.76 1.27
C ARG A 554 -29.25 -17.29 1.65
N SER A 555 -29.57 -17.00 2.90
CA SER A 555 -30.15 -15.72 3.35
C SER A 555 -29.45 -15.13 4.58
N LEU A 556 -28.21 -15.55 4.88
CA LEU A 556 -27.48 -15.15 6.09
C LEU A 556 -27.47 -13.63 6.30
N LEU A 557 -27.20 -12.88 5.24
CA LEU A 557 -27.05 -11.42 5.26
C LEU A 557 -28.20 -10.65 4.60
N ASP A 558 -29.31 -11.30 4.21
CA ASP A 558 -30.40 -10.63 3.48
C ASP A 558 -31.02 -9.47 4.27
N HIS A 559 -31.21 -9.66 5.58
CA HIS A 559 -31.68 -8.62 6.49
C HIS A 559 -30.67 -7.46 6.57
N PHE A 560 -29.38 -7.79 6.70
CA PHE A 560 -28.31 -6.80 6.74
C PHE A 560 -28.23 -5.98 5.46
N PHE A 561 -28.39 -6.60 4.29
CA PHE A 561 -28.44 -5.90 3.00
C PHE A 561 -29.65 -4.96 2.90
N THR A 562 -30.79 -5.37 3.44
CA THR A 562 -32.00 -4.53 3.50
C THR A 562 -31.78 -3.31 4.38
N ASP A 563 -31.09 -3.47 5.51
CA ASP A 563 -30.78 -2.37 6.43
C ASP A 563 -29.69 -1.45 5.89
N LEU A 564 -28.67 -2.00 5.24
CA LEU A 564 -27.62 -1.27 4.52
C LEU A 564 -28.21 -0.27 3.51
N GLY A 565 -29.22 -0.70 2.75
CA GLY A 565 -29.91 0.17 1.78
C GLY A 565 -30.63 1.37 2.41
N LYS A 566 -30.93 1.31 3.72
CA LYS A 566 -31.58 2.39 4.47
C LYS A 566 -30.59 3.23 5.29
N MET A 567 -29.31 2.85 5.34
CA MET A 567 -28.33 3.54 6.18
C MET A 567 -27.94 4.91 5.63
N GLU A 568 -27.82 5.88 6.53
CA GLU A 568 -27.30 7.20 6.17
C GLU A 568 -25.81 7.15 5.77
N PRO A 569 -25.35 8.06 4.89
CA PRO A 569 -23.95 8.14 4.44
C PRO A 569 -22.92 8.25 5.58
N LYS A 570 -23.29 8.89 6.69
CA LYS A 570 -22.42 9.01 7.88
C LYS A 570 -22.17 7.66 8.54
N ARG A 571 -23.22 6.83 8.63
CA ARG A 571 -23.12 5.49 9.22
C ARG A 571 -22.34 4.55 8.29
N LEU A 572 -22.55 4.62 6.98
CA LEU A 572 -21.74 3.90 5.98
C LEU A 572 -20.24 4.25 6.10
N SER A 573 -19.93 5.53 6.31
CA SER A 573 -18.55 5.97 6.52
C SER A 573 -17.96 5.38 7.79
N SER A 574 -18.74 5.30 8.88
CA SER A 574 -18.28 4.70 10.13
C SER A 574 -17.99 3.20 10.04
N LEU A 575 -18.66 2.47 9.15
CA LEU A 575 -18.40 1.05 8.90
C LEU A 575 -17.05 0.82 8.22
N LEU A 576 -16.69 1.74 7.31
CA LEU A 576 -15.43 1.72 6.57
C LEU A 576 -14.34 2.56 7.26
N ASN A 577 -14.46 2.81 8.57
CA ASN A 577 -13.43 3.51 9.33
C ASN A 577 -12.15 2.67 9.34
N GLU A 578 -11.16 3.15 8.60
CA GLU A 578 -9.81 2.61 8.55
C GLU A 578 -8.89 3.39 9.51
N ASP A 579 -7.81 2.74 9.94
CA ASP A 579 -6.72 3.41 10.66
C ASP A 579 -6.19 4.62 9.83
N PRO A 580 -6.22 5.84 10.39
CA PRO A 580 -5.71 7.03 9.71
C PRO A 580 -4.27 6.87 9.17
N ALA A 581 -3.42 6.12 9.86
CA ALA A 581 -2.05 5.86 9.43
C ALA A 581 -2.00 5.01 8.15
N VAL A 582 -2.92 4.04 8.01
CA VAL A 582 -3.03 3.20 6.81
C VAL A 582 -3.57 4.02 5.64
N MET A 583 -4.57 4.88 5.89
CA MET A 583 -5.12 5.78 4.87
C MET A 583 -4.07 6.78 4.36
N GLU A 584 -3.30 7.39 5.28
CA GLU A 584 -2.22 8.30 4.93
C GLU A 584 -1.12 7.60 4.14
N ARG A 585 -0.69 6.41 4.59
CA ARG A 585 0.30 5.58 3.89
C ARG A 585 -0.18 5.19 2.49
N ARG A 586 -1.44 4.75 2.32
CA ARG A 586 -2.01 4.43 1.00
C ARG A 586 -1.99 5.65 0.09
N THR A 587 -2.37 6.82 0.61
CA THR A 587 -2.40 8.07 -0.15
C THR A 587 -0.99 8.48 -0.59
N ALA A 588 0.00 8.37 0.29
CA ALA A 588 1.40 8.64 -0.03
C ALA A 588 1.95 7.68 -1.10
N LEU A 589 1.69 6.37 -0.96
CA LEU A 589 2.10 5.36 -1.93
C LEU A 589 1.42 5.57 -3.29
N ALA A 590 0.14 5.91 -3.32
CA ALA A 590 -0.61 6.18 -4.54
C ALA A 590 -0.02 7.37 -5.31
N LYS A 591 0.28 8.48 -4.62
CA LYS A 591 0.94 9.64 -5.22
C LYS A 591 2.33 9.29 -5.76
N ARG A 592 3.10 8.50 -5.02
CA ARG A 592 4.41 8.04 -5.47
C ARG A 592 4.30 7.15 -6.71
N LEU A 593 3.36 6.21 -6.73
CA LEU A 593 3.10 5.33 -7.87
C LEU A 593 2.72 6.11 -9.12
N GLU A 594 1.87 7.13 -8.99
CA GLU A 594 1.47 8.01 -10.09
C GLU A 594 2.68 8.72 -10.71
N LEU A 595 3.61 9.23 -9.88
CA LEU A 595 4.85 9.83 -10.36
C LEU A 595 5.73 8.83 -11.12
N TYR A 596 5.93 7.63 -10.57
CA TYR A 596 6.77 6.64 -11.24
C TYR A 596 6.17 6.18 -12.57
N ARG A 597 4.83 6.09 -12.67
CA ARG A 597 4.14 5.84 -13.94
C ARG A 597 4.26 6.99 -14.93
N ALA A 598 4.17 8.24 -14.47
CA ALA A 598 4.42 9.40 -15.32
C ALA A 598 5.87 9.43 -15.84
N ALA A 599 6.84 9.11 -14.98
CA ALA A 599 8.25 9.01 -15.36
C ALA A 599 8.48 7.86 -16.36
N GLN A 600 7.84 6.71 -16.16
CA GLN A 600 7.86 5.58 -17.09
C GLN A 600 7.34 5.99 -18.48
N ALA A 601 6.17 6.63 -18.53
CA ALA A 601 5.56 7.09 -19.78
C ALA A 601 6.44 8.11 -20.53
N GLU A 602 7.07 9.04 -19.81
CA GLU A 602 7.99 10.02 -20.39
C GLU A 602 9.27 9.36 -20.93
N ILE A 603 9.82 8.36 -20.24
CA ILE A 603 10.99 7.60 -20.73
C ILE A 603 10.64 6.81 -21.98
N ASP A 604 9.51 6.11 -21.98
CA ASP A 604 9.05 5.33 -23.12
C ASP A 604 8.83 6.25 -24.33
N ALA A 605 8.17 7.39 -24.16
CA ALA A 605 7.95 8.36 -25.23
C ALA A 605 9.26 8.80 -25.94
N VAL A 606 10.36 8.93 -25.19
CA VAL A 606 11.67 9.30 -25.74
C VAL A 606 12.44 8.10 -26.30
N ALA A 607 12.22 6.89 -25.76
CA ALA A 607 12.83 5.66 -26.28
C ALA A 607 12.26 5.27 -27.67
N TRP A 608 10.98 5.56 -27.92
CA TRP A 608 10.27 5.25 -29.17
C TRP A 608 10.39 6.34 -30.24
N SER A 609 10.91 7.54 -29.94
CA SER A 609 11.08 8.63 -30.90
C SER A 609 12.34 8.47 -31.79
N LYS A 610 12.67 7.24 -32.20
CA LYS A 610 13.83 6.95 -33.06
C LYS A 610 13.62 7.38 -34.50
#